data_AF-A0ABD2MR43-F1
#
_entry.id   AF-A0ABD2MR43-F1
#
_cell.length_a   1.000
_cell.length_b   1.000
_cell.length_c   1.000
_cell.angle_alpha   90.00
_cell.angle_beta   90.00
_cell.angle_gamma   90.00
#
_symmetry.space_group_name_H-M   'P 1'
#
loop_
_entity.id
_entity.type
_entity.pdbx_description
1 polymer ?
#
loop_
_entity_poly.entity_id
_entity_poly.type
_entity_poly.pdbx_seq_one_letter_code
_entity_poly.pdbx_strand_id
1 'polypeptide(L)'
;MYELFEILSQHRNKIKLNCPNFPAFYNLVVIGRFIIWQNYRIPRENLLNKTGDVTEDGRYITPFRDSNKRHGASLGYLSIGRVNITNVAAGYGIKALTIAVRYAAVRKQFGPNNDAEMPILEYQTHVRNYL
;
A
#
# COMPACT_ATOMS: atom_id res chain seq x y z
N MET A 1 -18.23 1.45 -10.16
CA MET A 1 -16.88 1.06 -9.68
C MET A 1 -16.95 0.00 -8.57
N TYR A 2 -17.92 0.07 -7.66
CA TYR A 2 -18.12 -0.94 -6.61
C TYR A 2 -18.61 -2.32 -7.12
N GLU A 3 -19.43 -2.37 -8.18
CA GLU A 3 -19.93 -3.66 -8.72
C GLU A 3 -18.85 -4.53 -9.38
N LEU A 4 -17.82 -3.93 -10.00
CA LEU A 4 -16.69 -4.69 -10.57
C LEU A 4 -15.81 -5.34 -9.49
N PHE A 5 -15.83 -4.82 -8.26
CA PHE A 5 -15.08 -5.39 -7.14
C PHE A 5 -15.82 -6.57 -6.50
N GLU A 6 -17.16 -6.57 -6.54
CA GLU A 6 -18.00 -7.67 -6.05
C GLU A 6 -17.89 -8.91 -6.94
N ILE A 7 -17.89 -8.73 -8.27
CA ILE A 7 -17.77 -9.82 -9.25
C ILE A 7 -16.41 -10.52 -9.14
N LEU A 8 -15.33 -9.80 -8.83
CA LEU A 8 -14.00 -10.38 -8.61
C LEU A 8 -13.84 -11.06 -7.23
N SER A 9 -14.68 -10.71 -6.25
CA SER A 9 -14.71 -11.37 -4.95
C SER A 9 -15.41 -12.73 -5.01
N GLN A 10 -16.44 -12.86 -5.85
CA GLN A 10 -17.30 -14.05 -5.92
C GLN A 10 -16.64 -15.28 -6.59
N HIS A 11 -15.61 -15.08 -7.41
CA HIS A 11 -14.91 -16.19 -8.09
C HIS A 11 -13.65 -16.71 -7.37
N ARG A 12 -13.38 -16.28 -6.13
CA ARG A 12 -12.21 -16.74 -5.35
C ARG A 12 -12.35 -18.12 -4.68
N ASN A 13 -13.29 -18.95 -5.14
CA ASN A 13 -13.42 -20.33 -4.71
C ASN A 13 -13.02 -21.29 -5.85
N LYS A 14 -11.96 -22.07 -5.58
CA LYS A 14 -11.34 -23.09 -6.47
C LYS A 14 -10.49 -22.40 -7.56
N ILE A 15 -9.16 -22.45 -7.51
CA ILE A 15 -8.33 -23.61 -7.82
C ILE A 15 -6.98 -23.46 -7.07
N LYS A 16 -6.59 -24.45 -6.24
CA LYS A 16 -5.21 -24.61 -5.80
C LYS A 16 -4.41 -25.17 -6.99
N LEU A 17 -3.76 -24.30 -7.77
CA LEU A 17 -2.73 -24.74 -8.71
C LEU A 17 -1.46 -24.99 -7.91
N ASN A 18 -1.16 -26.27 -7.68
CA ASN A 18 0.08 -26.71 -7.05
C ASN A 18 1.19 -26.69 -8.10
N CYS A 19 1.82 -25.53 -8.31
CA CYS A 19 3.00 -25.38 -9.16
C CYS A 19 4.24 -25.18 -8.28
N PRO A 20 5.23 -26.10 -8.29
CA PRO A 20 6.31 -26.09 -7.32
C PRO A 20 7.42 -25.05 -7.54
N ASN A 21 7.34 -24.14 -8.53
CA ASN A 21 8.49 -23.30 -8.92
C ASN A 21 8.20 -21.85 -9.34
N PHE A 22 7.13 -21.20 -8.83
CA PHE A 22 6.97 -19.75 -9.01
C PHE A 22 6.72 -19.04 -7.66
N PRO A 23 7.58 -18.07 -7.25
CA PRO A 23 7.37 -17.35 -6.01
C PRO A 23 6.16 -16.42 -6.15
N ALA A 24 5.10 -16.76 -5.42
CA ALA A 24 3.89 -15.97 -5.27
C ALA A 24 4.19 -14.64 -4.56
N PHE A 25 4.58 -13.61 -5.31
CA PHE A 25 4.98 -12.32 -4.73
C PHE A 25 3.82 -11.39 -4.33
N TYR A 26 2.54 -11.77 -4.50
CA TYR A 26 1.44 -10.79 -4.38
C TYR A 26 0.18 -11.25 -3.63
N ASN A 27 0.12 -12.46 -3.07
CA ASN A 27 -1.12 -12.96 -2.45
C ASN A 27 -0.91 -13.53 -1.05
N LEU A 28 -0.64 -12.66 -0.06
CA LEU A 28 -1.15 -12.85 1.30
C LEU A 28 -0.86 -11.60 2.16
N VAL A 29 -1.61 -10.51 1.96
CA VAL A 29 -1.68 -9.50 3.02
C VAL A 29 -2.70 -10.00 4.04
N VAL A 30 -2.22 -10.66 5.08
CA VAL A 30 -3.04 -11.01 6.24
C VAL A 30 -3.22 -9.74 7.07
N ILE A 31 -4.32 -9.01 6.81
CA ILE A 31 -4.65 -7.80 7.56
C ILE A 31 -5.40 -8.22 8.83
N GLY A 32 -4.79 -7.99 10.00
CA GLY A 32 -5.47 -8.08 11.30
C GLY A 32 -5.71 -9.49 11.83
N ARG A 33 -4.65 -10.20 12.25
CA ARG A 33 -4.78 -11.35 13.17
C ARG A 33 -4.41 -10.92 14.58
N PHE A 34 -5.14 -11.44 15.57
CA PHE A 34 -4.87 -11.19 16.97
C PHE A 34 -3.78 -12.11 17.50
N ILE A 35 -2.93 -11.57 18.38
CA ILE A 35 -1.91 -12.31 19.12
C ILE A 35 -2.20 -12.07 20.61
N ILE A 36 -2.33 -13.15 21.38
CA ILE A 36 -2.53 -13.09 22.84
C ILE A 36 -1.33 -13.77 23.49
N TRP A 37 -0.65 -13.08 24.40
CA TRP A 37 0.42 -13.64 25.22
C TRP A 37 -0.13 -13.95 26.61
N GLN A 38 -0.01 -15.20 27.07
CA GLN A 38 -0.34 -15.63 28.44
C GLN A 38 0.94 -15.98 29.19
N ASN A 39 1.42 -15.05 30.02
CA ASN A 39 2.63 -15.22 30.86
C ASN A 39 3.87 -15.78 30.13
N TYR A 40 4.07 -15.39 28.87
CA TYR A 40 5.21 -15.82 28.06
C TYR A 40 6.49 -15.07 28.50
N ARG A 41 7.58 -15.81 28.75
CA ARG A 41 8.89 -15.24 29.14
C ARG A 41 9.77 -15.07 27.91
N ILE A 42 10.24 -13.85 27.68
CA ILE A 42 11.14 -13.49 26.57
C ILE A 42 12.50 -13.15 27.17
N PRO A 43 13.61 -13.73 26.67
CA PRO A 43 14.94 -13.40 27.18
C PRO A 43 15.29 -11.94 26.86
N ARG A 44 16.06 -11.30 27.75
CA ARG A 44 16.41 -9.87 27.67
C ARG A 44 17.08 -9.49 26.35
N GLU A 45 17.89 -10.39 25.79
CA GLU A 45 18.61 -10.21 24.52
C GLU A 45 17.69 -9.97 23.31
N ASN A 46 16.41 -10.36 23.40
CA ASN A 46 15.43 -10.12 22.34
C ASN A 46 14.82 -8.71 22.39
N LEU A 47 15.22 -7.88 23.36
CA LEU A 47 14.79 -6.49 23.44
C LEU A 47 15.48 -5.66 22.34
N LEU A 48 14.69 -4.92 21.56
CA LEU A 48 15.23 -3.97 20.59
C LEU A 48 15.82 -2.76 21.31
N ASN A 49 17.11 -2.84 21.62
CA ASN A 49 17.82 -1.90 22.50
C ASN A 49 18.32 -0.61 21.83
N LYS A 50 17.82 -0.26 20.64
CA LYS A 50 18.29 0.92 19.87
C LYS A 50 17.94 2.27 20.54
N THR A 51 16.81 2.35 21.24
CA THR A 51 16.33 3.59 21.88
C THR A 51 16.42 3.59 23.40
N GLY A 52 16.68 2.43 24.01
CA GLY A 52 16.91 2.25 25.43
C GLY A 52 17.18 0.77 25.72
N ASP A 53 18.03 0.52 26.70
CA ASP A 53 18.44 -0.81 27.13
C ASP A 53 18.16 -0.98 28.63
N VAL A 54 18.18 -2.21 29.12
CA VAL A 54 17.93 -2.55 30.53
C VAL A 54 19.10 -3.38 31.02
N THR A 55 19.78 -2.96 32.08
CA THR A 55 20.91 -3.72 32.65
C THR A 55 20.45 -5.02 33.32
N GLU A 56 21.38 -5.92 33.64
CA GLU A 56 21.08 -7.17 34.37
C GLU A 56 20.47 -6.90 35.75
N ASP A 57 20.86 -5.79 36.37
CA ASP A 57 20.27 -5.29 37.62
C ASP A 57 18.85 -4.70 37.46
N GLY A 58 18.31 -4.68 36.24
CA GLY A 58 16.98 -4.15 35.93
C GLY A 58 16.91 -2.63 35.79
N ARG A 59 18.04 -1.92 35.65
CA ARG A 59 18.03 -0.45 35.47
C ARG A 59 17.88 -0.08 34.01
N TYR A 60 16.94 0.83 33.73
CA TYR A 60 16.75 1.38 32.39
C TYR A 60 17.84 2.40 32.06
N ILE A 61 18.55 2.18 30.96
CA ILE A 61 19.57 3.07 30.41
C ILE A 61 19.13 3.57 29.04
N THR A 62 19.31 4.87 28.77
CA THR A 62 18.95 5.48 27.49
C THR A 62 20.09 6.36 27.02
N PRO A 63 20.49 6.29 25.73
CA PRO A 63 21.49 7.20 25.18
C PRO A 63 20.93 8.63 25.03
N PHE A 64 19.62 8.80 25.07
CA PHE A 64 18.96 10.10 24.98
C PHE A 64 18.77 10.71 26.37
N ARG A 65 19.35 11.91 26.58
CA ARG A 65 19.14 12.72 27.79
C ARG A 65 17.75 13.37 27.84
N ASP A 66 17.20 13.71 26.67
CA ASP A 66 15.94 14.43 26.56
C ASP A 66 14.81 13.46 26.14
N SER A 67 13.72 13.47 26.91
CA SER A 67 12.55 12.62 26.66
C SER A 67 11.93 12.92 25.30
N ASN A 68 11.90 14.18 24.86
CA ASN A 68 11.29 14.55 23.57
C ASN A 68 12.07 13.98 22.38
N LYS A 69 13.41 13.99 22.46
CA LYS A 69 14.27 13.41 21.42
C LYS A 69 14.14 11.88 21.35
N ARG A 70 13.95 11.22 22.50
CA ARG A 70 13.72 9.77 22.56
C ARG A 70 12.40 9.38 21.86
N HIS A 71 11.31 10.10 22.14
CA HIS A 71 10.03 9.86 21.47
C HIS A 71 10.13 10.13 19.97
N GLY A 72 10.83 11.20 19.57
CA GLY A 72 11.11 11.50 18.16
C GLY A 72 11.92 10.40 17.47
N ALA A 73 12.92 9.82 18.13
CA ALA A 73 13.73 8.73 17.58
C ALA A 73 12.91 7.44 17.38
N SER A 74 12.03 7.09 18.33
CA SER A 74 11.13 5.95 18.21
C SER A 74 10.07 6.15 17.11
N LEU A 75 9.47 7.34 17.03
CA LEU A 75 8.43 7.66 16.05
C LEU A 75 8.96 8.03 14.67
N GLY A 76 10.26 8.32 14.52
CA GLY A 76 10.88 8.77 13.27
C GLY A 76 10.67 7.80 12.10
N TYR A 77 10.63 6.49 12.37
CA TYR A 77 10.35 5.48 11.36
C TYR A 77 8.93 5.59 10.78
N LEU A 78 7.95 6.06 11.54
CA LEU A 78 6.58 6.27 11.04
C LEU A 78 6.54 7.43 10.05
N SER A 79 7.32 8.48 10.28
CA SER A 79 7.44 9.61 9.35
C SER A 79 8.01 9.17 8.01
N ILE A 80 9.05 8.31 8.01
CA ILE A 80 9.61 7.71 6.80
C ILE A 80 8.56 6.84 6.09
N GLY A 81 7.77 6.07 6.84
CA GLY A 81 6.66 5.29 6.30
C GLY A 81 5.66 6.15 5.51
N ARG A 82 5.29 7.32 6.03
CA ARG A 82 4.36 8.25 5.34
C ARG A 82 4.91 8.76 4.03
N VAL A 83 6.18 9.17 4.00
CA VAL A 83 6.84 9.65 2.77
C VAL A 83 6.89 8.54 1.71
N ASN A 84 7.13 7.29 2.14
CA ASN A 84 7.09 6.15 1.21
C ASN A 84 5.68 5.92 0.66
N ILE A 85 4.64 6.00 1.49
CA ILE A 85 3.25 5.84 1.05
C ILE A 85 2.89 6.91 0.00
N THR A 86 3.29 8.17 0.21
CA THR A 86 3.03 9.24 -0.76
C THR A 86 3.76 9.00 -2.08
N ASN A 87 5.01 8.53 -2.04
CA ASN A 87 5.77 8.20 -3.25
C ASN A 87 5.13 7.05 -4.03
N VAL A 88 4.69 6.01 -3.32
CA VAL A 88 4.00 4.86 -3.92
C VAL A 88 2.66 5.31 -4.55
N ALA A 89 1.89 6.15 -3.85
CA ALA A 89 0.64 6.70 -4.37
C ALA A 89 0.85 7.53 -5.65
N ALA A 90 1.85 8.41 -5.67
CA ALA A 90 2.20 9.20 -6.85
C ALA A 90 2.62 8.31 -8.03
N GLY A 91 3.44 7.28 -7.78
CA GLY A 91 3.86 6.31 -8.79
C GLY A 91 2.69 5.54 -9.40
N TYR A 92 1.72 5.11 -8.58
CA TYR A 92 0.49 4.49 -9.08
C TYR A 92 -0.41 5.48 -9.83
N GLY A 93 -0.48 6.73 -9.38
CA GLY A 93 -1.23 7.80 -10.05
C GLY A 93 -0.75 8.03 -11.48
N ILE A 94 0.58 8.15 -11.70
CA ILE A 94 1.16 8.33 -13.03
C ILE A 94 0.83 7.13 -13.95
N LYS A 95 0.91 5.90 -13.42
CA LYS A 95 0.56 4.70 -14.19
C LYS A 95 -0.92 4.66 -14.56
N ALA A 96 -1.80 4.96 -13.61
CA ALA A 96 -3.24 5.02 -13.85
C ALA A 96 -3.59 6.08 -14.90
N LEU A 97 -3.01 7.27 -14.80
CA LEU A 97 -3.21 8.36 -15.76
C LEU A 97 -2.68 7.98 -17.15
N THR A 98 -1.52 7.33 -17.22
CA THR A 98 -0.96 6.86 -18.50
C THR A 98 -1.89 5.88 -19.20
N ILE A 99 -2.49 4.95 -18.45
CA ILE A 99 -3.45 3.99 -19.00
C ILE A 99 -4.74 4.71 -19.44
N ALA A 100 -5.26 5.62 -18.62
CA ALA A 100 -6.47 6.38 -18.91
C ALA A 100 -6.32 7.22 -20.19
N VAL A 101 -5.23 7.98 -20.33
CA VAL A 101 -4.97 8.83 -21.51
C VAL A 101 -4.78 7.99 -22.77
N ARG A 102 -4.02 6.89 -22.70
CA ARG A 102 -3.85 5.97 -23.85
C ARG A 102 -5.16 5.36 -24.28
N TYR A 103 -5.99 4.95 -23.34
CA TYR A 103 -7.30 4.40 -23.63
C TYR A 103 -8.24 5.46 -24.23
N ALA A 104 -8.25 6.68 -23.69
CA ALA A 104 -9.07 7.79 -24.17
C ALA A 104 -8.72 8.23 -25.60
N ALA A 105 -7.46 8.10 -26.02
CA ALA A 105 -7.02 8.41 -27.37
C ALA A 105 -7.46 7.37 -28.42
N VAL A 106 -7.57 6.10 -28.04
CA VAL A 106 -7.93 5.00 -28.95
C VAL A 106 -9.43 4.73 -28.95
N ARG A 107 -10.09 4.87 -27.80
CA ARG A 107 -11.52 4.60 -27.67
C ARG A 107 -12.31 5.71 -28.37
N LYS A 108 -13.03 5.33 -29.42
CA LYS A 108 -13.99 6.17 -30.12
C LYS A 108 -15.40 5.81 -29.64
N GLN A 109 -16.20 6.81 -29.31
CA GLN A 109 -17.59 6.60 -28.93
C GLN A 109 -18.36 7.91 -29.09
N PHE A 110 -19.49 7.83 -29.81
CA PHE A 110 -20.30 8.97 -30.23
C PHE A 110 -19.59 9.87 -31.27
N GLY A 111 -20.39 10.60 -32.04
CA GLY A 111 -19.95 11.52 -33.09
C GLY A 111 -21.16 12.29 -33.63
N PRO A 112 -20.98 13.52 -34.13
CA PRO A 112 -22.06 14.21 -34.83
C PRO A 112 -22.50 13.36 -36.04
N ASN A 113 -23.81 13.30 -36.26
CA ASN A 113 -24.50 12.33 -37.11
C ASN A 113 -23.75 11.93 -38.41
N ASN A 114 -23.57 10.61 -38.59
CA ASN A 114 -23.12 9.90 -39.80
C ASN A 114 -21.63 10.04 -40.20
N ASP A 115 -20.81 10.73 -39.41
CA ASP A 115 -19.35 10.76 -39.56
C ASP A 115 -18.64 9.70 -38.72
N ALA A 116 -17.34 9.50 -38.97
CA ALA A 116 -16.50 8.58 -38.19
C ALA A 116 -16.50 8.94 -36.69
N GLU A 117 -16.64 7.94 -35.82
CA GLU A 117 -16.67 8.13 -34.37
C GLU A 117 -15.43 8.89 -33.86
N MET A 118 -15.64 9.83 -32.94
CA MET A 118 -14.61 10.71 -32.40
C MET A 118 -13.95 10.06 -31.17
N PRO A 119 -12.62 10.20 -30.98
CA PRO A 119 -11.96 9.69 -29.79
C PRO A 119 -12.38 10.46 -28.54
N ILE A 120 -12.50 9.74 -27.42
CA ILE A 120 -13.06 10.29 -26.18
C ILE A 120 -12.21 11.44 -25.61
N LEU A 121 -10.90 11.43 -25.91
CA LEU A 121 -9.96 12.48 -25.47
C LEU A 121 -10.34 13.89 -25.95
N GLU A 122 -11.05 14.02 -27.08
CA GLU A 122 -11.39 15.33 -27.65
C GLU A 122 -12.61 15.97 -26.99
N TYR A 123 -13.36 15.23 -26.16
CA TYR A 123 -14.45 15.80 -25.37
C TYR A 123 -13.90 16.58 -24.17
N GLN A 124 -14.23 17.87 -24.07
CA GLN A 124 -13.84 18.73 -22.95
C GLN A 124 -14.29 18.19 -21.58
N THR A 125 -15.44 17.49 -21.53
CA THR A 125 -15.94 16.84 -20.31
C THR A 125 -15.01 15.72 -19.84
N HIS A 126 -14.36 15.01 -20.75
CA HIS A 126 -13.43 13.95 -20.40
C HIS A 126 -12.09 14.54 -19.93
N VAL A 127 -11.56 15.52 -20.65
CA VAL A 127 -10.33 16.23 -20.26
C VAL A 127 -10.46 16.79 -18.85
N ARG A 128 -11.54 17.51 -18.52
CA ARG A 128 -11.74 18.14 -17.20
C ARG A 128 -11.78 17.17 -16.01
N ASN A 129 -12.16 15.92 -16.25
CA ASN A 129 -12.33 14.94 -15.17
C ASN A 129 -11.08 14.10 -14.92
N TYR A 130 -10.17 14.00 -15.89
CA TYR A 130 -9.01 13.13 -15.84
C TYR A 130 -7.67 13.88 -15.98
N LEU A 131 -7.68 15.15 -16.39
CA LEU A 131 -6.54 16.07 -16.49
C LEU A 131 -6.81 17.33 -15.66
#